data_AF-A0A8K0K5L3-F1
#
_entry.id   AF-A0A8K0K5L3-F1
#
_cell.length_a   1.000
_cell.length_b   1.000
_cell.length_c   1.000
_cell.angle_alpha   90.00
_cell.angle_beta   90.00
_cell.angle_gamma   90.00
#
_symmetry.space_group_name_H-M   'P 1'
#
loop_
_entity.id
_entity.type
_entity.pdbx_description
1 polymer ?
#
loop_
_entity_poly.entity_id
_entity_poly.type
_entity_poly.pdbx_seq_one_letter_code
_entity_poly.pdbx_strand_id
1 'polypeptide(L)'
;MHEGKKMTVEQYYAQVKKYRLQYPHLPCLHLGSLQRTMYMPIELCTVAPGQVVMRKLTEMQTRNMVREAATPAPVRKEKIMT
;
A
#
# COMPACT_ATOMS: atom_id res chain seq x y z
N MET A 1 19.14 -15.20 -10.02
CA MET A 1 19.12 -15.43 -8.56
C MET A 1 20.51 -15.09 -8.08
N HIS A 2 20.69 -14.00 -7.32
CA HIS A 2 22.02 -13.66 -6.81
C HIS A 2 22.46 -14.76 -5.84
N GLU A 3 23.73 -15.18 -5.96
CA GLU A 3 24.41 -16.15 -5.10
C GLU A 3 24.03 -15.98 -3.63
N GLY A 4 23.93 -17.09 -2.90
CA GLY A 4 23.45 -17.24 -1.52
C GLY A 4 24.21 -16.48 -0.42
N LYS A 5 24.59 -15.23 -0.67
CA LYS A 5 25.22 -14.31 0.25
C LYS A 5 24.14 -13.61 1.07
N LYS A 6 24.15 -13.86 2.39
CA LYS A 6 23.33 -13.10 3.33
C LYS A 6 23.77 -11.63 3.28
N MET A 7 22.84 -10.74 2.98
CA MET A 7 23.05 -9.29 2.97
C MET A 7 21.83 -8.60 3.56
N THR A 8 22.03 -7.39 4.10
CA THR A 8 20.91 -6.59 4.59
C THR A 8 20.14 -5.98 3.41
N VAL A 9 18.88 -5.59 3.63
CA VAL A 9 18.07 -4.89 2.63
C VAL A 9 18.77 -3.60 2.18
N GLU A 10 19.29 -2.81 3.12
CA GLU A 10 20.05 -1.58 2.82
C GLU A 10 21.24 -1.85 1.90
N GLN A 11 22.06 -2.86 2.21
CA GLN A 11 23.22 -3.21 1.39
C GLN A 11 22.81 -3.66 -0.01
N TYR A 12 21.75 -4.45 -0.13
CA TYR A 12 21.23 -4.88 -1.43
C TYR A 12 20.79 -3.69 -2.29
N TYR A 13 20.04 -2.75 -1.70
CA TYR A 13 19.57 -1.59 -2.45
C TYR A 13 20.73 -0.65 -2.83
N ALA A 14 21.68 -0.44 -1.93
CA ALA A 14 22.86 0.40 -2.21
C ALA A 14 23.76 -0.20 -3.30
N GLN A 15 24.06 -1.50 -3.23
CA GLN A 15 25.03 -2.15 -4.12
C GLN A 15 24.42 -2.64 -5.43
N VAL A 16 23.26 -3.31 -5.35
CA VAL A 16 22.64 -3.97 -6.51
C VAL A 16 21.67 -3.04 -7.23
N LYS A 17 20.84 -2.30 -6.48
CA LYS A 17 19.87 -1.36 -7.06
C LYS A 17 20.43 0.05 -7.24
N LYS A 18 21.67 0.32 -6.78
CA LYS A 18 22.32 1.63 -6.82
C LYS A 18 21.45 2.74 -6.22
N TYR A 19 20.69 2.39 -5.18
CA TYR A 19 19.73 3.26 -4.54
C TYR A 19 20.00 3.29 -3.04
N ARG A 20 20.26 4.48 -2.51
CA ARG A 20 20.52 4.70 -1.08
C ARG A 20 19.21 5.01 -0.38
N LEU A 21 18.83 4.15 0.57
CA LEU A 21 17.63 4.36 1.39
C LEU A 21 17.76 5.66 2.18
N GLN A 22 16.70 6.46 2.20
CA GLN A 22 16.64 7.69 2.98
C GLN A 22 16.25 7.39 4.42
N TYR A 23 15.42 6.37 4.62
CA TYR A 23 14.88 5.99 5.93
C TYR A 23 15.21 4.54 6.30
N PRO A 24 16.49 4.19 6.51
CA PRO A 24 16.90 2.81 6.80
C PRO A 24 16.42 2.28 8.17
N HIS A 25 15.97 3.16 9.05
CA HIS A 25 15.43 2.81 10.37
C HIS A 25 13.97 2.35 10.33
N LEU A 26 13.27 2.54 9.20
CA LEU A 26 11.89 2.09 9.05
C LEU A 26 11.81 0.58 8.79
N PRO A 27 10.71 -0.07 9.19
CA PRO A 27 10.52 -1.50 8.93
C PRO A 27 10.44 -1.78 7.42
N CYS A 28 10.95 -2.95 7.03
CA CYS A 28 10.77 -3.49 5.69
C CYS A 28 9.47 -4.31 5.62
N LEU A 29 8.81 -4.27 4.47
CA LEU A 29 7.68 -5.13 4.15
C LEU A 29 8.17 -6.53 3.82
N HIS A 30 7.64 -7.52 4.52
CA HIS A 30 7.79 -8.94 4.18
C HIS A 30 6.67 -9.31 3.20
N LEU A 31 7.07 -9.59 1.96
CA LEU A 31 6.18 -9.99 0.88
C LEU A 31 6.47 -11.43 0.45
N GLY A 32 5.51 -12.05 -0.23
CA GLY A 32 5.66 -13.38 -0.82
C GLY A 32 5.09 -14.52 0.03
N SER A 33 5.30 -15.75 -0.44
CA SER A 33 4.87 -16.97 0.26
C SER A 33 5.90 -17.40 1.30
N LEU A 34 5.51 -18.30 2.20
CA LEU A 34 6.42 -18.91 3.18
C LEU A 34 7.69 -19.51 2.54
N GLN A 35 7.58 -20.00 1.30
CA GLN A 35 8.70 -20.60 0.56
C GLN A 35 9.56 -19.56 -0.18
N ARG A 36 9.02 -18.38 -0.49
CA ARG A 36 9.73 -17.32 -1.21
C ARG A 36 9.44 -15.97 -0.59
N THR A 37 10.13 -15.72 0.51
CA THR A 37 10.15 -14.44 1.20
C THR A 37 10.92 -13.40 0.38
N MET A 38 10.33 -12.21 0.23
CA MET A 38 10.95 -11.01 -0.33
C MET A 38 10.82 -9.88 0.69
N TYR A 39 11.86 -9.06 0.82
CA TYR A 39 11.85 -7.89 1.70
C TYR A 39 11.95 -6.62 0.86
N MET A 40 11.04 -5.67 1.11
CA MET A 40 10.97 -4.39 0.39
C MET A 40 10.97 -3.23 1.38
N PRO A 41 11.79 -2.18 1.17
CA PRO A 41 11.74 -0.99 2.01
C PRO A 41 10.46 -0.20 1.73
N ILE A 42 9.81 0.29 2.79
CA ILE A 42 8.49 0.92 2.69
C ILE A 42 8.48 2.18 1.81
N GLU A 43 9.59 2.91 1.76
CA GLU A 43 9.75 4.13 0.94
C GLU A 43 9.64 3.87 -0.58
N LEU A 44 9.81 2.63 -1.03
CA LEU A 44 9.68 2.24 -2.43
C LEU A 44 8.33 1.59 -2.75
N CYS A 45 7.42 1.51 -1.78
CA CYS A 45 6.13 0.84 -1.94
C CYS A 45 4.98 1.83 -1.98
N THR A 46 4.03 1.57 -2.88
CA THR A 46 2.77 2.32 -2.99
C THR A 46 1.59 1.36 -2.88
N VAL A 47 0.48 1.84 -2.33
CA VAL A 47 -0.75 1.04 -2.25
C VAL A 47 -1.40 1.04 -3.63
N ALA A 48 -1.62 -0.14 -4.19
CA ALA A 48 -2.26 -0.28 -5.50
C ALA A 48 -3.71 0.25 -5.45
N PRO A 49 -4.18 0.97 -6.49
CA PRO A 49 -5.55 1.46 -6.55
C PRO A 49 -6.55 0.31 -6.70
N GLY A 50 -7.82 0.57 -6.37
CA GLY A 50 -8.91 -0.40 -6.56
C GLY A 50 -9.00 -1.50 -5.49
N GLN A 51 -8.15 -1.47 -4.46
CA GLN A 51 -8.25 -2.40 -3.34
C GLN A 51 -9.43 -2.02 -2.42
N VAL A 52 -10.41 -2.91 -2.32
CA VAL A 52 -11.58 -2.70 -1.46
C VAL A 52 -11.24 -3.00 -0.01
N VAL A 53 -11.63 -2.10 0.89
CA VAL A 53 -11.44 -2.24 2.33
C VAL A 53 -12.56 -3.13 2.91
N MET A 54 -12.23 -4.38 3.25
CA MET A 54 -13.18 -5.35 3.82
C MET A 54 -13.30 -5.30 5.35
N ARG A 55 -12.45 -4.50 6.01
CA ARG A 55 -12.48 -4.32 7.47
C ARG A 55 -13.54 -3.28 7.85
N LYS A 56 -14.09 -3.42 9.05
CA LYS A 56 -15.01 -2.42 9.63
C LYS A 56 -14.31 -1.06 9.71
N LEU A 57 -14.96 -0.04 9.16
CA LEU A 57 -14.50 1.35 9.24
C LEU A 57 -14.67 1.89 10.67
N THR A 58 -13.85 2.88 11.02
CA THR A 58 -14.06 3.61 12.28
C THR A 58 -15.36 4.40 12.23
N GLU A 59 -15.88 4.83 13.39
CA GLU A 59 -17.12 5.61 13.45
C GLU A 59 -17.00 6.91 12.64
N MET A 60 -15.87 7.61 12.75
CA MET A 60 -15.59 8.82 11.96
C MET A 60 -15.55 8.54 10.46
N GLN A 61 -14.90 7.45 10.04
CA GLN A 61 -14.86 7.05 8.62
C GLN A 61 -16.24 6.70 8.09
N THR A 62 -17.06 6.00 8.90
CA THR A 62 -18.43 5.62 8.55
C THR A 62 -19.32 6.86 8.42
N ARG A 63 -19.24 7.78 9.37
CA ARG A 63 -19.96 9.06 9.33
C ARG A 63 -19.62 9.86 8.07
N ASN A 64 -18.34 9.95 7.72
CA ASN A 64 -17.91 10.64 6.51
C ASN A 64 -18.43 9.92 5.27
N MET A 65 -18.31 8.59 5.19
CA MET A 65 -18.83 7.80 4.07
C MET A 65 -20.35 8.02 3.87
N VAL A 66 -21.14 8.00 4.95
CA VAL A 66 -22.59 8.22 4.87
C VAL A 66 -22.91 9.63 4.38
N ARG A 67 -22.19 10.65 4.87
CA ARG A 67 -22.37 12.04 4.43
C ARG A 67 -22.09 12.21 2.94
N GLU A 68 -21.02 11.60 2.45
CA GLU A 68 -20.65 11.68 1.03
C GLU A 68 -21.59 10.87 0.13
N ALA A 69 -22.06 9.70 0.61
CA ALA A 69 -22.94 8.82 -0.17
C ALA A 69 -24.40 9.30 -0.19
N ALA A 70 -24.86 9.97 0.87
CA ALA A 70 -26.23 10.47 0.99
C ALA A 70 -26.44 11.69 0.08
N THR A 71 -26.86 11.44 -1.16
CA THR A 71 -27.17 12.48 -2.14
C THR A 71 -28.69 12.63 -2.34
N PRO A 72 -29.22 13.86 -2.46
CA PRO A 72 -30.64 14.08 -2.74
C PRO A 72 -31.07 13.38 -4.03
N ALA A 73 -32.33 12.91 -4.07
CA ALA A 73 -32.91 12.24 -5.23
C ALA A 73 -32.68 12.94 -6.58
N PRO A 74 -32.88 14.27 -6.73
CA PRO A 74 -32.62 14.94 -8.01
C PRO A 74 -31.14 14.88 -8.43
N VAL A 75 -30.21 15.11 -7.49
CA VAL A 75 -28.76 15.04 -7.75
C VAL A 75 -28.33 13.62 -8.13
N ARG A 76 -28.87 12.61 -7.45
CA ARG A 76 -28.60 11.21 -7.76
C ARG A 76 -29.10 10.84 -9.16
N LYS A 77 -30.28 11.35 -9.57
CA LYS A 77 -30.83 11.12 -10.91
C LYS A 77 -29.89 11.65 -12.00
N GLU A 78 -29.39 12.88 -11.83
CA GLU A 78 -28.44 13.49 -12.77
C GLU A 78 -27.15 12.67 -12.92
N LYS A 79 -26.58 12.17 -11.81
CA LYS A 79 -25.39 11.31 -11.81
C LYS A 79 -25.56 9.94 -12.49
N ILE A 80 -26.79 9.43 -12.57
CA ILE A 80 -27.09 8.14 -13.22
C ILE A 80 -27.35 8.33 -14.73
N MET A 81 -27.89 9.49 -15.11
CA MET A 81 -28.23 9.81 -16.50
C MET A 81 -27.04 10.33 -17.31
N THR A 82 -25.95 10.71 -16.65
CA THR A 82 -24.67 11.10 -17.24
C THR A 82 -23.76 9.87 -17.32
#